data_AF-A0A8J7Q9W1-F1
#
_entry.id   AF-A0A8J7Q9W1-F1
#
_cell.length_a   1.000
_cell.length_b   1.000
_cell.length_c   1.000
_cell.angle_alpha   90.00
_cell.angle_beta   90.00
_cell.angle_gamma   90.00
#
_symmetry.space_group_name_H-M   'P 1'
#
loop_
_entity.id
_entity.type
_entity.pdbx_description
1 polymer ?
#
loop_
_entity_poly.entity_id
_entity_poly.type
_entity_poly.pdbx_seq_one_letter_code
_entity_poly.pdbx_strand_id
1 'polypeptide(L)'
;MVPNVSPAPNGMVMKILPGADRKRSPGLYCFRVTYRNPDRLEPGCVMTWEVTGGRTLYQIALERVEPGRLKWHCTCADATYRGEQDPKHVCKHVTGLLECLPLAA
;
A
#
# COMPACT_ATOMS: atom_id res chain seq x y z
N MET A 1 18.45 -27.02 11.04
CA MET A 1 17.61 -25.81 10.91
C MET A 1 17.20 -25.73 9.44
N VAL A 2 15.94 -26.02 9.13
CA VAL A 2 15.43 -25.88 7.75
C VAL A 2 15.28 -24.38 7.51
N PRO A 3 15.87 -23.81 6.45
CA PRO A 3 15.61 -22.42 6.13
C PRO A 3 14.10 -22.27 5.87
N ASN A 4 13.45 -21.40 6.63
CA ASN A 4 12.07 -21.01 6.38
C ASN A 4 12.07 -20.19 5.10
N VAL A 5 12.04 -20.86 3.96
CA VAL A 5 11.81 -20.25 2.65
C VAL A 5 10.31 -19.97 2.57
N SER A 6 9.84 -19.01 3.36
CA SER A 6 8.62 -18.32 3.01
C SER A 6 8.89 -17.69 1.64
N PRO A 7 8.12 -18.00 0.58
CA PRO A 7 8.35 -17.39 -0.71
C PRO A 7 8.30 -15.88 -0.50
N ALA A 8 9.40 -15.19 -0.81
CA ALA A 8 9.44 -13.74 -0.77
C ALA A 8 8.20 -13.24 -1.54
N PRO A 9 7.44 -12.29 -0.98
CA PRO A 9 6.23 -11.85 -1.65
C PRO A 9 6.62 -11.11 -2.95
N ASN A 10 6.60 -11.84 -4.07
CA ASN A 10 7.14 -11.40 -5.35
C ASN A 10 6.12 -10.63 -6.21
N GLY A 11 5.13 -9.99 -5.59
CA GLY A 11 4.12 -9.22 -6.31
C GLY A 11 4.64 -7.83 -6.67
N MET A 12 4.60 -7.46 -7.95
CA MET A 12 4.79 -6.08 -8.39
C MET A 12 3.63 -5.67 -9.29
N VAL A 13 3.11 -4.48 -9.04
CA VAL A 13 2.09 -3.84 -9.87
C VAL A 13 2.61 -2.47 -10.28
N MET A 14 2.32 -2.05 -11.51
CA MET A 14 2.66 -0.73 -12.01
C MET A 14 1.40 -0.01 -12.46
N LYS A 15 1.32 1.29 -12.18
CA LYS A 15 0.18 2.12 -12.57
C LYS A 15 0.62 3.55 -12.86
N ILE A 16 0.03 4.15 -13.88
CA ILE A 16 0.18 5.59 -14.12
C ILE A 16 -0.73 6.36 -13.17
N LEU A 17 -0.16 7.29 -12.42
CA LEU A 17 -0.87 8.19 -11.51
C LEU A 17 -0.46 9.64 -11.77
N PRO A 18 -1.22 10.64 -11.27
CA PRO A 18 -0.77 12.02 -11.27
C PRO A 18 0.62 12.11 -10.61
N GLY A 19 1.57 12.78 -11.28
CA GLY A 19 2.97 12.81 -10.89
C GLY A 19 3.28 13.46 -9.55
N ALA A 20 4.54 13.35 -9.15
CA ALA A 20 5.05 13.95 -7.93
C ALA A 20 5.42 15.44 -8.11
N ASP A 21 5.57 15.89 -9.36
CA ASP A 21 5.80 17.29 -9.71
C ASP A 21 4.59 18.17 -9.38
N ARG A 22 4.79 19.50 -9.43
CA ARG A 22 3.72 20.47 -9.15
C ARG A 22 2.60 20.42 -10.19
N LYS A 23 2.95 20.10 -11.45
CA LYS A 23 2.00 20.02 -12.57
C LYS A 23 1.17 18.74 -12.57
N ARG A 24 1.53 17.77 -11.73
CA ARG A 24 0.91 16.44 -11.65
C ARG A 24 0.96 15.69 -12.98
N SER A 25 2.04 15.88 -13.74
CA SER A 25 2.28 15.21 -15.02
C SER A 25 2.17 13.70 -14.83
N PRO A 26 1.50 12.94 -15.72
CA PRO A 26 1.36 11.50 -15.56
C PRO A 26 2.71 10.81 -15.32
N GLY A 27 2.81 9.98 -14.29
CA GLY A 27 4.04 9.29 -13.91
C GLY A 27 3.78 7.84 -13.55
N LEU A 28 4.73 6.97 -13.87
CA LEU A 28 4.67 5.56 -13.52
C LEU A 28 5.00 5.38 -12.03
N TYR A 29 4.12 4.71 -11.31
CA TYR A 29 4.33 4.26 -9.95
C TYR A 29 4.42 2.75 -9.91
N CYS A 30 5.37 2.22 -9.14
CA CYS A 30 5.53 0.79 -8.92
C CYS A 30 5.22 0.46 -7.46
N PHE A 31 4.43 -0.60 -7.25
CA PHE A 31 4.00 -1.10 -5.96
C PHE A 31 4.55 -2.51 -5.81
N ARG A 32 5.56 -2.68 -4.96
CA ARG A 32 6.24 -3.96 -4.75
C ARG A 32 5.85 -4.50 -3.39
N VAL A 33 5.27 -5.70 -3.34
CA VAL A 33 4.96 -6.37 -2.07
C VAL A 33 6.27 -6.61 -1.32
N THR A 34 6.23 -6.35 -0.03
CA THR A 34 7.40 -6.33 0.86
C THR A 34 7.21 -7.28 2.03
N TYR A 35 5.96 -7.43 2.48
CA TYR A 35 5.54 -8.39 3.50
C TYR A 35 4.11 -8.86 3.23
N ARG A 36 3.79 -10.11 3.61
CA ARG A 36 2.43 -10.66 3.63
C ARG A 36 2.29 -11.62 4.81
N ASN A 37 1.34 -11.36 5.70
CA ASN A 37 0.91 -12.33 6.70
C ASN A 37 0.01 -13.40 6.01
N PRO A 38 0.37 -14.70 6.08
CA PRO A 38 -0.49 -15.76 5.57
C PRO A 38 -1.73 -16.00 6.44
N ASP A 39 -1.71 -15.63 7.72
CA ASP A 39 -2.85 -15.78 8.61
C ASP A 39 -3.94 -14.73 8.29
N ARG A 40 -5.15 -15.22 8.03
CA ARG A 40 -6.29 -14.38 7.64
C ARG A 40 -7.05 -13.81 8.84
N LEU A 41 -6.84 -14.33 10.04
CA LEU A 41 -7.60 -14.00 11.24
C LEU A 41 -6.75 -13.24 12.27
N GLU A 42 -5.42 -13.36 12.22
CA GLU A 42 -4.52 -12.65 13.12
C GLU A 42 -4.67 -11.11 12.98
N PRO A 43 -4.93 -10.39 14.09
CA PRO A 43 -4.89 -8.93 14.12
C PRO A 43 -3.47 -8.39 13.86
N GLY A 44 -3.38 -7.18 13.32
CA GLY A 44 -2.12 -6.50 13.03
C GLY A 44 -1.80 -6.41 11.54
N CYS A 45 -0.52 -6.37 11.19
CA CYS A 45 -0.08 -6.14 9.81
C CYS A 45 -0.45 -7.31 8.90
N VAL A 46 -1.21 -7.06 7.84
CA VAL A 46 -1.63 -8.05 6.85
C VAL A 46 -0.67 -8.07 5.67
N MET A 47 -0.32 -6.90 5.15
CA MET A 47 0.52 -6.78 3.95
C MET A 47 1.17 -5.40 3.91
N THR A 48 2.38 -5.33 3.35
CA THR A 48 3.02 -4.05 3.04
C THR A 48 3.52 -4.02 1.61
N TRP A 49 3.57 -2.81 1.08
CA TRP A 49 4.14 -2.52 -0.23
C TRP A 49 5.12 -1.36 -0.11
N GLU A 50 6.23 -1.48 -0.81
CA GLU A 50 7.08 -0.35 -1.17
C GLU A 50 6.52 0.33 -2.41
N VAL A 51 6.54 1.66 -2.44
CA VAL A 51 6.03 2.48 -3.54
C VAL A 51 7.12 3.41 -4.08
N THR A 52 7.46 3.25 -5.35
CA THR A 52 8.40 4.11 -6.10
C THR A 52 7.65 4.93 -7.17
N GLY A 53 8.30 5.96 -7.72
CA GLY A 53 7.71 6.92 -8.67
C GLY A 53 7.23 8.24 -8.03
N GLY A 54 7.23 8.31 -6.69
CA GLY A 54 6.99 9.51 -5.91
C GLY A 54 8.20 10.44 -5.80
N ARG A 55 8.10 11.46 -4.93
CA ARG A 55 9.26 12.34 -4.61
C ARG A 55 10.32 11.60 -3.80
N THR A 56 9.87 10.67 -2.98
CA THR A 56 10.69 9.79 -2.13
C THR A 56 10.09 8.38 -2.20
N LEU A 57 10.79 7.42 -1.62
CA LEU A 57 10.22 6.10 -1.34
C LEU A 57 9.06 6.25 -0.35
N TYR A 58 7.93 5.60 -0.63
CA TYR A 58 6.83 5.48 0.32
C TYR A 58 6.55 4.01 0.64
N GLN A 59 5.82 3.78 1.72
CA GLN A 59 5.31 2.47 2.11
C GLN A 59 3.79 2.55 2.22
N ILE A 60 3.10 1.51 1.77
CA ILE A 60 1.70 1.26 2.08
C ILE A 60 1.65 0.06 3.02
N ALA A 61 0.81 0.12 4.05
CA ALA A 61 0.51 -0.99 4.93
C ALA A 61 -1.00 -1.21 5.01
N LEU A 62 -1.39 -2.48 5.03
CA LEU A 62 -2.74 -2.93 5.32
C LEU A 62 -2.73 -3.55 6.72
N GLU A 63 -3.48 -2.97 7.64
CA GLU A 63 -3.63 -3.43 9.01
C GLU A 63 -5.02 -4.05 9.20
N ARG A 64 -5.08 -5.16 9.92
CA ARG A 64 -6.31 -5.73 10.47
C ARG A 64 -6.45 -5.23 11.90
N VAL A 65 -7.34 -4.26 12.09
CA VAL A 65 -7.60 -3.68 13.42
C VAL A 65 -8.32 -4.70 14.30
N GLU A 66 -9.33 -5.37 13.73
CA GLU A 66 -10.16 -6.40 14.36
C GLU A 66 -10.58 -7.42 13.27
N PRO A 67 -11.09 -8.62 13.64
CA PRO A 67 -11.62 -9.56 12.66
C PRO A 67 -12.63 -8.90 11.71
N GLY A 68 -12.36 -8.97 10.41
CA GLY A 68 -13.22 -8.35 9.37
C GLY A 68 -13.01 -6.85 9.13
N ARG A 69 -12.23 -6.14 9.95
CA ARG A 69 -11.96 -4.70 9.77
C ARG A 69 -10.52 -4.45 9.32
N LEU A 70 -10.38 -3.92 8.11
CA LEU A 70 -9.10 -3.54 7.51
C LEU A 70 -8.93 -2.02 7.50
N LYS A 71 -7.69 -1.57 7.68
CA LYS A 71 -7.28 -0.16 7.62
C LYS A 71 -6.05 -0.02 6.74
N TRP A 72 -6.08 0.98 5.85
CA TRP A 72 -4.98 1.29 4.96
C TRP A 72 -4.17 2.45 5.49
N HIS A 73 -2.85 2.34 5.36
CA HIS A 73 -1.89 3.36 5.77
C HIS A 73 -0.92 3.62 4.62
N CYS A 74 -0.54 4.87 4.42
CA CYS A 74 0.53 5.24 3.51
C CYS A 74 1.44 6.27 4.17
N THR A 75 2.75 6.15 3.98
CA THR A 75 3.74 7.10 4.53
C THR A 75 3.89 8.36 3.68
N CYS A 76 3.09 8.56 2.63
CA CYS A 76 3.14 9.79 1.86
C CYS A 76 2.55 10.96 2.66
N ALA A 77 3.10 12.15 2.46
CA ALA A 77 2.66 13.36 3.16
C ALA A 77 1.14 13.62 3.03
N ASP A 78 0.55 13.30 1.87
CA ASP A 78 -0.90 13.45 1.66
C ASP A 78 -1.71 12.53 2.59
N ALA A 79 -1.29 11.28 2.78
CA ALA A 79 -1.95 10.37 3.71
C ALA A 79 -1.71 10.74 5.16
N THR A 80 -0.50 11.16 5.53
CA THR A 80 -0.18 11.54 6.91
C THR A 80 -0.93 12.80 7.34
N TYR A 81 -0.74 13.92 6.63
CA TYR A 81 -1.29 15.20 7.08
C TYR A 81 -2.81 15.31 6.90
N ARG A 82 -3.37 14.76 5.80
CA ARG A 82 -4.82 14.81 5.60
C ARG A 82 -5.54 13.66 6.27
N GLY A 83 -4.95 12.47 6.35
CA GLY A 83 -5.56 11.32 7.02
C GLY A 83 -5.67 11.50 8.54
N GLU A 84 -4.79 12.30 9.15
CA GLU A 84 -4.93 12.70 10.56
C GLU A 84 -6.12 13.64 10.79
N GLN A 85 -6.46 14.50 9.82
CA GLN A 85 -7.56 15.46 9.91
C GLN A 85 -8.90 14.87 9.47
N ASP A 86 -8.87 13.97 8.49
CA ASP A 86 -10.02 13.25 7.96
C ASP A 86 -9.72 11.75 7.89
N PRO A 87 -10.26 10.96 8.83
CA PRO A 87 -10.09 9.50 8.84
C PRO A 87 -10.61 8.76 7.60
N LYS A 88 -11.42 9.43 6.75
CA LYS A 88 -11.92 8.88 5.49
C LYS A 88 -11.03 9.23 4.29
N HIS A 89 -10.03 10.10 4.47
CA HIS A 89 -9.12 10.50 3.39
C HIS A 89 -8.28 9.30 2.94
N VAL A 90 -8.26 9.07 1.63
CA VAL A 90 -7.45 8.04 1.00
C VAL A 90 -6.54 8.73 -0.02
N CYS A 91 -5.22 8.56 0.15
CA CYS A 91 -4.28 9.17 -0.77
C CYS A 91 -4.29 8.46 -2.13
N LYS A 92 -3.82 9.17 -3.16
CA LYS A 92 -3.73 8.63 -4.52
C LYS A 92 -2.96 7.31 -4.65
N HIS A 93 -2.00 7.04 -3.76
CA HIS A 93 -1.22 5.79 -3.82
C HIS A 93 -2.05 4.59 -3.35
N VAL A 94 -2.82 4.75 -2.28
CA VAL A 94 -3.73 3.69 -1.79
C VAL A 94 -4.85 3.47 -2.79
N THR A 95 -5.48 4.54 -3.27
CA THR A 95 -6.51 4.45 -4.33
C THR A 95 -5.95 3.76 -5.57
N GLY A 96 -4.77 4.18 -6.04
CA GLY A 96 -4.13 3.59 -7.22
C GLY A 96 -3.82 2.10 -7.07
N LEU A 97 -3.32 1.68 -5.90
CA LEU A 97 -3.08 0.27 -5.60
C LEU A 97 -4.39 -0.53 -5.57
N LEU A 98 -5.41 -0.03 -4.88
CA LEU A 98 -6.72 -0.70 -4.77
C LEU A 98 -7.37 -0.94 -6.13
N GLU A 99 -7.26 0.03 -7.04
CA GLU A 99 -7.77 -0.09 -8.42
C GLU A 99 -7.02 -1.16 -9.26
N CYS A 100 -5.86 -1.62 -8.81
CA CYS A 100 -5.10 -2.67 -9.49
C CYS A 100 -5.19 -4.03 -8.81
N LEU A 101 -5.63 -4.09 -7.55
CA LEU A 101 -5.87 -5.35 -6.87
C LEU A 101 -7.20 -5.91 -7.36
N PRO A 102 -7.29 -7.21 -7.67
CA PRO A 102 -8.59 -7.82 -7.91
C PRO A 102 -9.40 -7.65 -6.62
N LEU A 103 -10.49 -6.88 -6.69
CA LEU A 103 -11.52 -6.90 -5.66
C LEU A 103 -12.02 -8.34 -5.65
N ALA A 104 -11.66 -9.11 -4.63
CA ALA A 104 -12.28 -10.40 -4.39
C ALA A 104 -13.76 -10.10 -4.11
N ALA A 105 -14.59 -10.32 -5.13
CA ALA A 105 -16.04 -10.34 -5.02
C ALA A 105 -16.49 -11.48 -4.11
#